data_AF-A0A917VWN3-F1
#
_entry.id   AF-A0A917VWN3-F1
#
_cell.length_a   1.000
_cell.length_b   1.000
_cell.length_c   1.000
_cell.angle_alpha   90.00
_cell.angle_beta   90.00
_cell.angle_gamma   90.00
#
_symmetry.space_group_name_H-M   'P 1'
#
loop_
_entity.id
_entity.type
_entity.pdbx_description
1 polymer ?
#
loop_
_entity_poly.entity_id
_entity_poly.type
_entity_poly.pdbx_seq_one_letter_code
_entity_poly.pdbx_strand_id
1 'polypeptide(L)'
;MRIGHPSEDEMRENFAEMLESVRNGGGLRTETGLDMTTEEALWDIARAYPEVTEELVEAARNAFAGQLDGSNARRHREELARQFEELRRSPGTR
;
A
#
# COMPACT_ATOMS: atom_id res chain seq x y z
N MET A 1 1.48 -22.15 -7.65
CA MET A 1 2.52 -21.15 -7.94
C MET A 1 2.14 -20.40 -9.21
N ARG A 2 1.72 -19.14 -9.10
CA ARG A 2 1.63 -18.23 -10.26
C ARG A 2 3.07 -17.82 -10.62
N ILE A 3 3.41 -17.83 -11.91
CA ILE A 3 4.78 -17.60 -12.41
C ILE A 3 4.98 -16.13 -12.87
N GLY A 4 3.98 -15.26 -12.73
CA GLY A 4 4.04 -13.86 -13.16
C GLY A 4 3.46 -12.88 -12.14
N HIS A 5 3.88 -11.61 -12.26
CA HIS A 5 3.23 -10.48 -11.58
C HIS A 5 1.77 -10.40 -12.05
N PRO A 6 0.80 -10.17 -11.15
CA PRO A 6 -0.60 -10.07 -11.54
C PRO A 6 -0.81 -8.97 -12.59
N SER A 7 -1.78 -9.19 -13.48
CA SER A 7 -2.25 -8.15 -14.38
C SER A 7 -2.91 -7.00 -13.62
N GLU A 8 -3.12 -5.87 -14.28
CA GLU A 8 -3.85 -4.75 -13.67
C GLU A 8 -5.27 -5.15 -13.24
N ASP A 9 -5.97 -5.93 -14.06
CA ASP A 9 -7.31 -6.43 -13.72
C ASP A 9 -7.27 -7.36 -12.50
N GLU A 10 -6.29 -8.26 -12.43
CA GLU A 10 -6.08 -9.13 -11.26
C GLU A 10 -5.76 -8.29 -10.00
N MET A 11 -4.98 -7.22 -10.13
CA MET A 11 -4.71 -6.30 -9.01
C MET A 11 -5.99 -5.56 -8.56
N ARG A 12 -6.87 -5.18 -9.49
CA ARG A 12 -8.16 -4.54 -9.17
C ARG A 12 -9.08 -5.50 -8.43
N GLU A 13 -9.16 -6.76 -8.85
CA GLU A 13 -9.92 -7.80 -8.17
C GLU A 13 -9.36 -8.06 -6.76
N ASN A 14 -8.04 -8.25 -6.66
CA ASN A 14 -7.37 -8.47 -5.38
C ASN A 14 -7.58 -7.30 -4.41
N PHE A 15 -7.49 -6.05 -4.88
CA PHE A 15 -7.77 -4.87 -4.07
C PHE A 15 -9.22 -4.86 -3.56
N ALA A 16 -10.19 -5.15 -4.43
CA ALA A 16 -11.59 -5.19 -4.06
C ALA A 16 -11.87 -6.26 -3.00
N GLU A 17 -11.33 -7.48 -3.18
CA GLU A 17 -11.44 -8.56 -2.20
C GLU A 17 -10.81 -8.19 -0.85
N MET A 18 -9.63 -7.56 -0.87
CA MET A 18 -8.93 -7.18 0.37
C MET A 18 -9.67 -6.07 1.10
N LEU A 19 -10.16 -5.06 0.37
CA LEU A 19 -10.97 -3.97 0.93
C LEU A 19 -12.26 -4.51 1.55
N GLU A 20 -12.96 -5.42 0.89
CA GLU A 20 -14.13 -6.08 1.45
C GLU A 20 -13.77 -6.87 2.71
N SER A 21 -12.66 -7.61 2.69
CA SER A 21 -12.23 -8.41 3.84
C SER A 21 -12.00 -7.54 5.08
N VAL A 22 -11.18 -6.48 4.96
CA VAL A 22 -10.85 -5.61 6.11
C VAL A 22 -12.05 -4.80 6.62
N ARG A 23 -12.98 -4.41 5.74
CA ARG A 23 -14.23 -3.74 6.13
C ARG A 23 -15.18 -4.64 6.94
N ASN A 24 -15.07 -5.95 6.77
CA ASN A 24 -15.88 -6.93 7.49
C ASN A 24 -15.13 -7.55 8.69
N GLY A 25 -14.03 -6.93 9.14
CA GLY A 25 -13.24 -7.42 10.28
C GLY A 25 -12.33 -8.62 9.95
N GLY A 26 -12.12 -8.89 8.66
CA GLY A 26 -11.12 -9.81 8.16
C GLY A 26 -9.72 -9.20 8.17
N GLY A 27 -8.85 -9.71 7.30
CA GLY A 27 -7.46 -9.29 7.22
C GLY A 27 -6.89 -9.42 5.82
N LEU A 28 -5.64 -9.00 5.66
CA LEU A 28 -4.96 -9.05 4.36
C LEU A 28 -4.38 -10.43 4.07
N ARG A 29 -4.59 -10.88 2.84
CA ARG A 29 -3.91 -12.05 2.26
C ARG A 29 -2.56 -11.61 1.71
N THR A 30 -1.62 -12.53 1.71
CA THR A 30 -0.32 -12.35 1.04
C THR A 30 -0.43 -12.59 -0.46
N GLU A 31 0.59 -12.18 -1.22
CA GLU A 31 0.71 -12.46 -2.66
C GLU A 31 -0.42 -11.84 -3.52
N THR A 32 -0.98 -10.72 -3.08
CA THR A 32 -2.03 -9.96 -3.78
C THR A 32 -1.50 -9.10 -4.92
N GLY A 33 -0.19 -8.83 -4.92
CA GLY A 33 0.43 -7.87 -5.85
C GLY A 33 0.15 -6.41 -5.51
N LEU A 34 -0.41 -6.13 -4.33
CA LEU A 34 -0.54 -4.77 -3.82
C LEU A 34 0.82 -4.26 -3.32
N ASP A 35 1.10 -2.99 -3.55
CA ASP A 35 2.30 -2.36 -3.01
C ASP A 35 2.13 -2.05 -1.52
N MET A 36 3.27 -1.81 -0.83
CA MET A 36 3.27 -1.56 0.60
C MET A 36 2.37 -0.39 1.01
N THR A 37 2.34 0.70 0.23
CA THR A 37 1.51 1.86 0.53
C THR A 37 0.02 1.52 0.50
N THR A 38 -0.39 0.69 -0.45
CA THR A 38 -1.77 0.21 -0.56
C THR A 38 -2.10 -0.77 0.56
N GLU A 39 -1.19 -1.69 0.89
CA GLU A 39 -1.37 -2.63 2.00
C GLU A 39 -1.46 -1.90 3.36
N GLU A 40 -0.65 -0.87 3.59
CA GLU A 40 -0.70 -0.05 4.81
C GLU A 40 -2.05 0.64 4.97
N ALA A 41 -2.59 1.25 3.90
CA ALA A 41 -3.89 1.89 3.95
C ALA A 41 -5.03 0.89 4.24
N LEU A 42 -4.95 -0.33 3.71
CA LEU A 42 -5.91 -1.39 4.03
C LEU A 42 -5.74 -1.91 5.48
N TRP A 43 -4.51 -1.95 6.00
CA TRP A 43 -4.27 -2.27 7.41
C TRP A 43 -4.86 -1.22 8.35
N ASP A 44 -4.83 0.05 7.98
CA ASP A 44 -5.46 1.10 8.79
C ASP A 44 -6.98 0.93 8.86
N ILE A 45 -7.63 0.48 7.78
CA ILE A 45 -9.04 0.07 7.81
C ILE A 45 -9.23 -1.13 8.75
N ALA A 46 -8.39 -2.17 8.62
CA ALA A 46 -8.50 -3.36 9.46
C ALA A 46 -8.34 -3.05 10.96
N ARG A 47 -7.44 -2.12 11.30
CA ARG A 47 -7.21 -1.66 12.68
C ARG A 47 -8.36 -0.82 13.22
N ALA A 48 -9.06 -0.09 12.36
CA ALA A 48 -10.19 0.74 12.75
C ALA A 48 -11.48 -0.06 12.96
N TYR A 49 -11.58 -1.29 12.44
CA TYR A 49 -12.78 -2.12 12.57
C TYR A 49 -13.21 -2.31 14.05
N PRO A 50 -14.51 -2.14 14.38
CA PRO A 50 -15.66 -1.92 13.48
C PRO A 50 -15.92 -0.45 13.10
N GLU A 51 -15.16 0.50 13.61
CA GLU A 51 -15.31 1.96 13.40
C GLU A 51 -14.61 2.43 12.11
N VAL A 52 -14.86 1.75 10.99
CA VAL A 52 -14.30 2.11 9.68
C VAL A 52 -14.95 3.38 9.16
N THR A 53 -14.13 4.41 8.90
CA THR A 53 -14.59 5.68 8.30
C THR A 53 -14.47 5.67 6.78
N GLU A 54 -15.29 6.47 6.12
CA GLU A 54 -15.19 6.68 4.66
C GLU A 54 -13.84 7.30 4.26
N GLU A 55 -13.22 8.09 5.14
CA GLU A 55 -11.90 8.67 4.91
C GLU A 55 -10.81 7.59 4.78
N LEU A 56 -10.86 6.54 5.61
CA LEU A 56 -9.92 5.41 5.51
C LEU A 56 -10.13 4.63 4.21
N VAL A 57 -11.39 4.46 3.80
CA VAL A 57 -11.73 3.80 2.52
C VAL A 57 -11.23 4.61 1.33
N GLU A 58 -11.43 5.93 1.33
CA GLU A 58 -10.91 6.81 0.28
C GLU A 58 -9.38 6.86 0.28
N ALA A 59 -8.73 6.84 1.45
CA ALA A 59 -7.27 6.75 1.54
C ALA A 59 -6.75 5.48 0.89
N ALA A 60 -7.37 4.32 1.15
CA ALA A 60 -7.00 3.05 0.51
C ALA A 60 -7.22 3.08 -1.02
N ARG A 61 -8.33 3.66 -1.49
CA ARG A 61 -8.59 3.84 -2.94
C ARG A 61 -7.56 4.74 -3.60
N ASN A 62 -7.18 5.83 -2.95
CA ASN A 62 -6.17 6.76 -3.46
C ASN A 62 -4.78 6.11 -3.49
N ALA A 63 -4.42 5.33 -2.46
CA ALA A 63 -3.19 4.56 -2.44
C ALA A 63 -3.15 3.56 -3.61
N PHE A 64 -4.25 2.82 -3.84
CA PHE A 64 -4.33 1.88 -4.95
C PHE A 64 -4.28 2.57 -6.32
N ALA A 65 -4.95 3.72 -6.49
CA ALA A 65 -4.82 4.52 -7.72
C ALA A 65 -3.36 4.95 -7.96
N GLY A 66 -2.65 5.30 -6.87
CA GLY A 66 -1.23 5.64 -6.91
C GLY A 66 -0.30 4.45 -7.24
N GLN A 67 -0.72 3.23 -6.93
CA GLN A 67 -0.04 2.01 -7.38
C GLN A 67 -0.19 1.86 -8.90
N LEU A 68 -1.40 2.02 -9.42
CA LEU A 68 -1.70 1.85 -10.85
C LEU A 68 -1.03 2.91 -11.73
N ASP A 69 -1.01 4.17 -11.29
CA ASP A 69 -0.36 5.25 -12.03
C ASP A 69 1.17 5.36 -11.76
N GLY A 70 1.69 4.52 -10.86
CA GLY A 70 3.10 4.46 -10.48
C GLY A 70 3.59 5.61 -9.59
N SER A 71 2.70 6.48 -9.11
CA SER A 71 3.06 7.59 -8.23
C SER A 71 3.53 7.12 -6.85
N ASN A 72 3.04 5.99 -6.33
CA ASN A 72 3.57 5.39 -5.09
C ASN A 72 5.05 5.03 -5.26
N ALA A 73 5.39 4.31 -6.33
CA ALA A 73 6.76 3.93 -6.64
C ALA A 73 7.68 5.16 -6.90
N ARG A 74 7.14 6.26 -7.45
CA ARG A 74 7.89 7.51 -7.59
C ARG A 74 8.16 8.16 -6.23
N ARG A 75 7.14 8.31 -5.38
CA ARG A 75 7.29 8.86 -4.02
C ARG A 75 8.29 8.05 -3.20
N HIS A 76 8.19 6.73 -3.21
CA HIS A 76 9.11 5.86 -2.49
C HIS A 76 10.57 6.05 -2.94
N ARG A 77 10.81 6.18 -4.26
CA ARG A 77 12.16 6.47 -4.78
C ARG A 77 12.68 7.84 -4.34
N GLU A 78 11.82 8.86 -4.29
CA GLU A 78 12.18 10.20 -3.83
C GLU A 78 12.52 10.20 -2.33
N GLU A 79 11.76 9.48 -1.51
CA GLU A 79 12.01 9.32 -0.07
C GLU A 79 13.34 8.62 0.19
N LEU A 80 13.59 7.51 -0.50
CA LEU A 80 14.88 6.81 -0.40
C LEU A 80 16.04 7.72 -0.82
N ALA A 81 15.90 8.47 -1.91
CA ALA A 81 16.93 9.42 -2.35
C ALA A 81 17.24 10.48 -1.29
N ARG A 82 16.20 11.03 -0.62
CA ARG A 82 16.36 11.98 0.50
C ARG A 82 17.07 11.34 1.69
N GLN A 83 16.69 10.13 2.09
CA GLN A 83 17.33 9.41 3.19
C GLN A 83 18.82 9.13 2.90
N PHE A 84 19.15 8.73 1.67
CA PHE A 84 20.55 8.56 1.26
C PHE A 84 21.34 9.87 1.27
N GLU A 85 20.72 10.97 0.85
CA GLU A 85 21.37 12.28 0.90
C GLU A 85 21.61 12.73 2.36
N GLU A 86 20.65 12.51 3.25
CA GLU A 86 20.78 12.80 4.68
C GLU A 86 21.90 11.98 5.33
N LEU A 87 21.94 10.66 5.07
CA LEU A 87 23.03 9.78 5.53
C LEU A 87 24.40 10.24 5.01
N ARG A 88 24.47 10.75 3.78
CA ARG A 88 25.72 11.32 3.23
C ARG A 88 26.12 12.63 3.89
N ARG A 89 25.16 13.45 4.34
CA ARG A 89 25.40 14.72 5.06
C ARG A 89 25.73 14.53 6.53
N SER A 90 25.33 13.40 7.11
CA SER A 90 25.59 13.02 8.51
C SER A 90 26.53 11.80 8.57
N PRO A 91 27.81 11.91 8.17
CA PRO A 91 28.77 10.84 8.40
C PRO A 91 28.89 10.67 9.91
N GLY A 92 28.44 9.53 10.42
CA GLY A 92 28.19 9.31 11.85
C GLY A 92 29.28 9.89 12.75
N THR A 93 28.86 10.78 13.65
CA THR A 93 29.59 11.03 14.90
C THR A 93 29.63 9.70 15.65
N ARG A 94 30.79 9.05 15.63
CA ARG A 94 31.11 7.90 16.47
C ARG A 94 31.15 8.29 17.94
#